data_AF-A0A1C5KWV8-F1
#
_entry.id   AF-A0A1C5KWV8-F1
#
_cell.length_a   1.000
_cell.length_b   1.000
_cell.length_c   1.000
_cell.angle_alpha   90.00
_cell.angle_beta   90.00
_cell.angle_gamma   90.00
#
_symmetry.space_group_name_H-M   'P 1'
#
loop_
_entity.id
_entity.type
_entity.pdbx_description
1 polymer ?
#
loop_
_entity_poly.entity_id
_entity_poly.type
_entity_poly.pdbx_seq_one_letter_code
_entity_poly.pdbx_strand_id
1 'polypeptide(L)'
;MYLSLVFILLISFAGAMLESASLQNVKNYRRADMTRAVESIFAEYQKELWEVYGIFALEGSYETGSYSEELLKERLAYYGASGMDQEITRIQLLTDQGASAFYEQVTAYMENKYGLDKVKKLVGQTDTWKAGEEALQNYERDGAKTEQELQELLSQKEELPEEENPLSHVAKLKSMPLVDLIMPKGRVMSKKSITLSEMVSHRKRNQGYGDFSDVAGSGSTISKLLFGEYVLEHFKMASDSLQSGNGNYNSGDSGGGDFVRGDSANEDFSNGNRGDMAGVGSLDYELEYILEGHASDRENLETVASKLLMVRFVPDYAYIQTDPEKKAEAEAAALTLCTVIGLPELTEGAAQGILLAWAYGEAIMDIRTLISGGKVPLVKNAEDWKLSLSGLMQLGSAGENVAADSGKDMESGLAYREYLRMLLFLKSQDEVGMRTLDMVEQNLKIRYGQTFFRADACISRVEFHSTCNLRRGIMYDFPTYFGYN
;
A
#
# COMPACT_ATOMS: atom_id res chain seq x y z
N MET A 1 -70.71 45.36 10.35
CA MET A 1 -70.33 44.73 9.06
C MET A 1 -68.82 44.75 8.83
N TYR A 2 -68.13 45.89 8.91
CA TYR A 2 -66.66 45.93 8.75
C TYR A 2 -65.90 45.13 9.83
N LEU A 3 -66.28 45.29 11.10
CA LEU A 3 -65.64 44.57 12.21
C LEU A 3 -65.77 43.04 12.10
N SER A 4 -66.94 42.53 11.70
CA SER A 4 -67.17 41.09 11.50
C SER A 4 -66.32 40.52 10.34
N LEU A 5 -66.11 41.30 9.29
CA LEU A 5 -65.29 40.89 8.14
C LEU A 5 -63.80 40.81 8.52
N VAL A 6 -63.32 41.78 9.31
CA VAL A 6 -61.96 41.76 9.88
C VAL A 6 -61.77 40.56 10.81
N PHE A 7 -62.74 40.24 11.68
CA PHE A 7 -62.66 39.07 12.56
C PHE A 7 -62.61 37.74 11.77
N ILE A 8 -63.43 37.58 10.74
CA ILE A 8 -63.40 36.39 9.87
C ILE A 8 -62.03 36.26 9.19
N LEU A 9 -61.48 37.38 8.71
CA LEU A 9 -60.17 37.39 8.07
C LEU A 9 -59.06 37.00 9.07
N LEU A 10 -59.08 37.55 10.29
CA LEU A 10 -58.11 37.21 11.33
C LEU A 10 -58.19 35.74 11.76
N ILE A 11 -59.41 35.18 11.92
CA ILE A 11 -59.58 33.76 12.27
C ILE A 11 -59.10 32.87 11.11
N SER A 12 -59.41 33.23 9.86
CA SER A 12 -58.95 32.49 8.68
C SER A 12 -57.43 32.51 8.55
N PHE A 13 -56.82 33.68 8.79
CA PHE A 13 -55.37 33.85 8.80
C PHE A 13 -54.71 33.03 9.92
N ALA A 14 -55.23 33.10 11.16
CA ALA A 14 -54.74 32.30 12.27
C ALA A 14 -54.87 30.79 12.00
N GLY A 15 -56.00 30.37 11.42
CA GLY A 15 -56.21 28.98 10.99
C GLY A 15 -55.22 28.53 9.92
N ALA A 16 -54.95 29.37 8.91
CA ALA A 16 -53.95 29.10 7.88
C ALA A 16 -52.53 29.02 8.46
N MET A 17 -52.17 29.89 9.41
CA MET A 17 -50.89 29.83 10.11
C MET A 17 -50.74 28.54 10.94
N LEU A 18 -51.78 28.14 11.68
CA LEU A 18 -51.78 26.90 12.45
C LEU A 18 -51.67 25.66 11.55
N GLU A 19 -52.38 25.63 10.43
CA GLU A 19 -52.28 24.55 9.46
C GLU A 19 -50.88 24.48 8.84
N SER A 20 -50.32 25.62 8.44
CA SER A 20 -48.96 25.72 7.90
C SER A 20 -47.92 25.22 8.91
N ALA A 21 -48.03 25.66 10.17
CA ALA A 21 -47.17 25.21 11.26
C ALA A 21 -47.32 23.70 11.51
N SER A 22 -48.54 23.17 11.50
CA SER A 22 -48.80 21.74 11.65
C SER A 22 -48.19 20.94 10.49
N LEU A 23 -48.32 21.41 9.25
CA LEU A 23 -47.75 20.75 8.08
C LEU A 23 -46.22 20.75 8.14
N GLN A 24 -45.61 21.88 8.50
CA GLN A 24 -44.17 21.98 8.67
C GLN A 24 -43.66 21.06 9.77
N ASN A 25 -44.41 20.93 10.87
CA ASN A 25 -44.07 20.01 11.95
C ASN A 25 -44.05 18.55 11.47
N VAL A 26 -45.07 18.14 10.70
CA VAL A 26 -45.12 16.78 10.12
C VAL A 26 -43.97 16.56 9.13
N LYS A 27 -43.65 17.54 8.27
CA LYS A 27 -42.49 17.47 7.36
C LYS A 27 -41.18 17.27 8.14
N ASN A 28 -41.02 17.99 9.25
CA ASN A 28 -39.84 17.87 10.11
C ASN A 28 -39.78 16.50 10.79
N TYR A 29 -40.91 15.96 11.28
CA TYR A 29 -40.96 14.60 11.84
C TYR A 29 -40.54 13.54 10.81
N ARG A 30 -41.02 13.64 9.56
CA ARG A 30 -40.65 12.68 8.50
C ARG A 30 -39.18 12.75 8.12
N ARG A 31 -38.61 13.96 8.05
CA ARG A 31 -37.15 14.12 7.90
C ARG A 31 -36.39 13.50 9.07
N ALA A 32 -36.81 13.78 10.30
CA ALA A 32 -36.15 13.26 11.49
C ALA A 32 -36.21 11.72 11.58
N ASP A 33 -37.36 11.12 11.23
CA ASP A 33 -37.51 9.65 11.17
C ASP A 33 -36.55 9.04 10.14
N MET A 34 -36.45 9.65 8.95
CA MET A 34 -35.55 9.18 7.89
C MET A 34 -34.07 9.40 8.26
N THR A 35 -33.70 10.57 8.77
CA THR A 35 -32.33 10.83 9.25
C THR A 35 -31.93 9.83 10.32
N ARG A 36 -32.78 9.61 11.34
CA ARG A 36 -32.53 8.59 12.36
C ARG A 36 -32.36 7.20 11.74
N ALA A 37 -33.21 6.83 10.79
CA ALA A 37 -33.13 5.52 10.14
C ALA A 37 -31.83 5.34 9.37
N VAL A 38 -31.42 6.35 8.58
CA VAL A 38 -30.16 6.33 7.84
C VAL A 38 -28.96 6.28 8.80
N GLU A 39 -28.93 7.14 9.82
CA GLU A 39 -27.87 7.10 10.84
C GLU A 39 -27.81 5.75 11.57
N SER A 40 -28.97 5.12 11.82
CA SER A 40 -29.04 3.82 12.48
C SER A 40 -28.50 2.69 11.62
N ILE A 41 -28.83 2.64 10.32
CA ILE A 41 -28.27 1.60 9.43
C ILE A 41 -26.76 1.81 9.25
N PHE A 42 -26.27 3.05 9.19
CA PHE A 42 -24.83 3.31 9.10
C PHE A 42 -24.10 3.14 10.44
N ALA A 43 -24.81 3.08 11.56
CA ALA A 43 -24.23 2.61 12.82
C ALA A 43 -23.99 1.10 12.82
N GLU A 44 -24.58 0.33 11.89
CA GLU A 44 -24.30 -1.09 11.64
C GLU A 44 -23.06 -1.28 10.73
N TYR A 45 -22.07 -0.39 10.82
CA TYR A 45 -20.81 -0.54 10.07
C TYR A 45 -20.12 -1.86 10.41
N GLN A 46 -19.30 -2.36 9.48
CA GLN A 46 -18.60 -3.62 9.71
C GLN A 46 -17.51 -3.46 10.78
N LYS A 47 -17.71 -4.13 11.91
CA LYS A 47 -16.93 -3.94 13.12
C LYS A 47 -15.46 -4.32 12.92
N GLU A 48 -15.18 -5.48 12.36
CA GLU A 48 -13.80 -5.94 12.14
C GLU A 48 -13.05 -5.07 11.13
N LEU A 49 -13.76 -4.51 10.14
CA LEU A 49 -13.16 -3.58 9.18
C LEU A 49 -12.73 -2.27 9.88
N TRP A 50 -13.56 -1.76 10.79
CA TRP A 50 -13.19 -0.60 11.62
C TRP A 50 -12.08 -0.92 12.62
N GLU A 51 -12.21 -1.99 13.40
CA GLU A 51 -11.26 -2.30 14.48
C GLU A 51 -9.88 -2.70 13.97
N VAL A 52 -9.79 -3.33 12.80
CA VAL A 52 -8.52 -3.83 12.25
C VAL A 52 -7.89 -2.82 11.29
N TYR A 53 -8.70 -2.12 10.52
CA TYR A 53 -8.24 -1.29 9.40
C TYR A 53 -8.62 0.19 9.53
N GLY A 54 -9.41 0.58 10.54
CA GLY A 54 -9.81 1.97 10.73
C GLY A 54 -10.74 2.49 9.64
N ILE A 55 -11.48 1.61 8.96
CA ILE A 55 -12.38 1.96 7.86
C ILE A 55 -13.82 1.72 8.26
N PHE A 56 -14.66 2.73 8.05
CA PHE A 56 -16.10 2.63 8.19
C PHE A 56 -16.75 2.26 6.86
N ALA A 57 -17.55 1.20 6.87
CA ALA A 57 -18.45 0.92 5.76
C ALA A 57 -19.64 0.11 6.27
N LEU A 58 -20.82 0.37 5.71
CA LEU A 58 -21.96 -0.50 5.89
C LEU A 58 -21.80 -1.70 4.95
N GLU A 59 -21.70 -2.91 5.49
CA GLU A 59 -21.65 -4.13 4.69
C GLU A 59 -23.07 -4.43 4.16
N GLY A 60 -23.32 -4.04 2.91
CA GLY A 60 -24.66 -4.00 2.32
C GLY A 60 -25.28 -5.37 2.01
N SER A 61 -24.55 -6.48 2.23
CA SER A 61 -25.14 -7.81 2.18
C SER A 61 -25.73 -8.27 3.52
N TYR A 62 -25.50 -7.53 4.61
CA TYR A 62 -25.91 -7.90 5.97
C TYR A 62 -25.54 -9.36 6.29
N GLU A 63 -24.27 -9.69 6.09
CA GLU A 63 -23.67 -11.00 6.36
C GLU A 63 -24.12 -12.15 5.46
N THR A 64 -24.93 -11.87 4.43
CA THR A 64 -25.39 -12.90 3.49
C THR A 64 -24.39 -13.17 2.36
N GLY A 65 -23.47 -12.24 2.11
CA GLY A 65 -22.53 -12.26 0.98
C GLY A 65 -23.17 -11.90 -0.37
N SER A 66 -24.47 -11.62 -0.41
CA SER A 66 -25.20 -11.17 -1.60
C SER A 66 -25.73 -9.75 -1.40
N TYR A 67 -25.11 -8.79 -2.08
CA TYR A 67 -25.54 -7.40 -2.05
C TYR A 67 -26.95 -7.21 -2.62
N SER A 68 -27.80 -6.46 -1.91
CA SER A 68 -29.13 -6.06 -2.40
C SER A 68 -29.58 -4.77 -1.75
N GLU A 69 -30.02 -3.81 -2.57
CA GLU A 69 -30.58 -2.54 -2.11
C GLU A 69 -31.90 -2.70 -1.33
N GLU A 70 -32.63 -3.79 -1.57
CA GLU A 70 -33.86 -4.07 -0.83
C GLU A 70 -33.59 -4.32 0.66
N LEU A 71 -32.44 -4.91 1.01
CA LEU A 71 -32.03 -5.08 2.40
C LEU A 71 -31.85 -3.74 3.11
N LEU A 72 -31.33 -2.72 2.41
CA LEU A 72 -31.22 -1.37 2.96
C LEU A 72 -32.61 -0.77 3.22
N LYS A 73 -33.56 -0.93 2.29
CA LYS A 73 -34.93 -0.43 2.45
C LYS A 73 -35.66 -1.12 3.59
N GLU A 74 -35.52 -2.44 3.73
CA GLU A 74 -36.06 -3.20 4.85
C GLU A 74 -35.51 -2.70 6.20
N ARG A 75 -34.22 -2.42 6.26
CA ARG A 75 -33.54 -1.89 7.45
C ARG A 75 -33.96 -0.46 7.77
N LEU A 76 -34.13 0.40 6.76
CA LEU A 76 -34.70 1.74 6.94
C LEU A 76 -36.11 1.67 7.54
N ALA A 77 -36.96 0.78 7.03
CA ALA A 77 -38.30 0.57 7.56
C ALA A 77 -38.26 0.13 9.03
N TYR A 78 -37.35 -0.78 9.39
CA TYR A 78 -37.13 -1.24 10.76
C TYR A 78 -36.76 -0.09 11.72
N TYR A 79 -35.92 0.87 11.30
CA TYR A 79 -35.53 2.02 12.13
C TYR A 79 -36.50 3.21 12.11
N GLY A 80 -37.71 3.00 11.58
CA GLY A 80 -38.80 3.95 11.67
C GLY A 80 -39.02 4.79 10.41
N ALA A 81 -38.35 4.48 9.30
CA ALA A 81 -38.70 5.06 8.00
C ALA A 81 -39.89 4.36 7.31
N SER A 82 -40.62 3.50 8.03
CA SER A 82 -41.81 2.81 7.51
C SER A 82 -42.89 3.80 7.03
N GLY A 83 -43.54 3.48 5.90
CA GLY A 83 -44.61 4.31 5.34
C GLY A 83 -44.11 5.51 4.51
N MET A 84 -42.83 5.51 4.16
CA MET A 84 -42.24 6.34 3.11
C MET A 84 -41.78 5.41 1.99
N ASP A 85 -41.85 5.89 0.75
CA ASP A 85 -41.21 5.23 -0.39
C ASP A 85 -39.78 5.77 -0.50
N GLN A 86 -38.80 4.88 -0.64
CA GLN A 86 -37.38 5.25 -0.71
C GLN A 86 -36.75 4.76 -2.00
N GLU A 87 -36.15 5.71 -2.71
CA GLU A 87 -35.30 5.47 -3.87
C GLU A 87 -33.86 5.85 -3.50
N ILE A 88 -32.89 5.00 -3.84
CA ILE A 88 -31.47 5.36 -3.76
C ILE A 88 -31.14 6.14 -5.03
N THR A 89 -30.76 7.42 -4.89
CA THR A 89 -30.42 8.27 -6.05
C THR A 89 -28.95 8.22 -6.39
N ARG A 90 -28.10 8.05 -5.38
CA ARG A 90 -26.66 7.81 -5.54
C ARG A 90 -26.13 6.95 -4.41
N ILE A 91 -25.16 6.10 -4.72
CA ILE A 91 -24.51 5.20 -3.77
C ILE A 91 -23.07 4.98 -4.20
N GLN A 92 -22.15 5.02 -3.24
CA GLN A 92 -20.72 4.81 -3.45
C GLN A 92 -20.23 3.66 -2.59
N LEU A 93 -19.64 2.66 -3.24
CA LEU A 93 -18.99 1.52 -2.61
C LEU A 93 -17.50 1.78 -2.42
N LEU A 94 -16.86 1.08 -1.47
CA LEU A 94 -15.43 1.21 -1.21
C LEU A 94 -14.55 0.96 -2.43
N THR A 95 -15.00 0.15 -3.38
CA THR A 95 -14.25 -0.25 -4.58
C THR A 95 -14.47 0.63 -5.80
N ASP A 96 -15.40 1.58 -5.73
CA ASP A 96 -15.72 2.45 -6.87
C ASP A 96 -14.53 3.39 -7.18
N GLN A 97 -14.41 3.78 -8.45
CA GLN A 97 -13.40 4.73 -8.94
C GLN A 97 -11.96 4.44 -8.43
N GLY A 98 -11.52 3.17 -8.52
CA GLY A 98 -10.16 2.80 -8.10
C GLY A 98 -9.97 2.78 -6.58
N ALA A 99 -11.04 2.52 -5.82
CA ALA A 99 -11.04 2.55 -4.36
C ALA A 99 -10.92 3.96 -3.74
N SER A 100 -11.49 4.98 -4.40
CA SER A 100 -11.39 6.37 -3.95
C SER A 100 -11.96 6.59 -2.54
N ALA A 101 -13.13 6.03 -2.24
CA ALA A 101 -13.74 6.13 -0.92
C ALA A 101 -12.91 5.45 0.18
N PHE A 102 -12.29 4.30 -0.12
CA PHE A 102 -11.36 3.65 0.80
C PHE A 102 -10.11 4.50 1.04
N TYR A 103 -9.54 5.07 -0.02
CA TYR A 103 -8.37 5.93 0.05
C TYR A 103 -8.62 7.21 0.88
N GLU A 104 -9.78 7.85 0.69
CA GLU A 104 -10.20 9.02 1.48
C GLU A 104 -10.26 8.67 2.98
N GLN A 105 -10.91 7.56 3.34
CA GLN A 105 -11.02 7.13 4.73
C GLN A 105 -9.68 6.73 5.35
N VAL A 106 -8.82 6.02 4.62
CA VAL A 106 -7.46 5.71 5.09
C VAL A 106 -6.69 6.99 5.38
N THR A 107 -6.80 7.99 4.50
CA THR A 107 -6.11 9.27 4.69
C THR A 107 -6.63 9.97 5.94
N ALA A 108 -7.95 10.08 6.11
CA ALA A 108 -8.57 10.69 7.29
C ALA A 108 -8.19 9.95 8.59
N TYR A 109 -8.19 8.62 8.57
CA TYR A 109 -7.74 7.79 9.68
C TYR A 109 -6.28 8.09 10.07
N MET A 110 -5.37 8.14 9.08
CA MET A 110 -3.96 8.39 9.32
C MET A 110 -3.68 9.82 9.78
N GLU A 111 -4.41 10.81 9.26
CA GLU A 111 -4.34 12.21 9.70
C GLU A 111 -4.77 12.34 11.16
N ASN A 112 -5.86 11.69 11.55
CA ASN A 112 -6.37 11.70 12.92
C ASN A 112 -5.43 10.95 13.89
N LYS A 113 -4.94 9.77 13.49
CA LYS A 113 -4.05 8.94 14.32
C LYS A 113 -2.75 9.66 14.67
N TYR A 114 -2.16 10.39 13.73
CA TYR A 114 -0.80 10.90 13.86
C TYR A 114 -0.67 12.42 14.01
N GLY A 115 -1.70 13.17 13.66
CA GLY A 115 -1.68 14.64 13.71
C GLY A 115 -0.63 15.27 12.81
N LEU A 116 -0.57 16.61 12.86
CA LEU A 116 0.29 17.41 11.97
C LEU A 116 1.80 17.12 12.14
N ASP A 117 2.24 16.58 13.27
CA ASP A 117 3.68 16.43 13.56
C ASP A 117 4.32 15.22 12.87
N LYS A 118 3.62 14.07 12.75
CA LYS A 118 4.14 12.97 11.89
C LYS A 118 4.01 13.32 10.41
N VAL A 119 2.97 14.06 10.02
CA VAL A 119 2.85 14.61 8.66
C VAL A 119 4.05 15.51 8.36
N LYS A 120 4.42 16.43 9.27
CA LYS A 120 5.65 17.23 9.14
C LYS A 120 6.92 16.40 9.12
N LYS A 121 6.99 15.26 9.81
CA LYS A 121 8.15 14.36 9.77
C LYS A 121 8.27 13.63 8.43
N LEU A 122 7.15 13.11 7.90
CA LEU A 122 7.09 12.51 6.56
C LEU A 122 7.45 13.54 5.49
N VAL A 123 6.91 14.76 5.60
CA VAL A 123 7.28 15.91 4.74
C VAL A 123 8.71 16.38 5.02
N GLY A 124 9.23 16.27 6.24
CA GLY A 124 10.60 16.66 6.60
C GLY A 124 11.67 15.70 6.06
N GLN A 125 11.27 14.47 5.78
CA GLN A 125 12.10 13.49 5.06
C GLN A 125 12.10 13.71 3.53
N THR A 126 11.50 14.80 3.04
CA THR A 126 11.40 15.10 1.60
C THR A 126 12.72 15.00 0.86
N ASP A 127 13.86 15.34 1.47
CA ASP A 127 15.15 15.27 0.77
C ASP A 127 15.60 13.81 0.54
N THR A 128 15.39 12.91 1.50
CA THR A 128 15.61 11.47 1.30
C THR A 128 14.60 10.87 0.32
N TRP A 129 13.36 11.37 0.32
CA TRP A 129 12.34 10.95 -0.64
C TRP A 129 12.64 11.43 -2.05
N LYS A 130 13.06 12.68 -2.23
CA LYS A 130 13.47 13.24 -3.52
C LYS A 130 14.68 12.50 -4.05
N ALA A 131 15.68 12.23 -3.22
CA ALA A 131 16.83 11.42 -3.64
C ALA A 131 16.41 9.99 -4.05
N GLY A 132 15.45 9.40 -3.32
CA GLY A 132 14.85 8.11 -3.68
C GLY A 132 14.04 8.13 -4.96
N GLU A 133 13.23 9.17 -5.14
CA GLU A 133 12.43 9.43 -6.34
C GLU A 133 13.34 9.67 -7.54
N GLU A 134 14.39 10.47 -7.39
CA GLU A 134 15.43 10.68 -8.40
C GLU A 134 16.15 9.37 -8.72
N ALA A 135 16.48 8.54 -7.73
CA ALA A 135 17.08 7.22 -7.98
C ALA A 135 16.14 6.30 -8.77
N LEU A 136 14.83 6.29 -8.46
CA LEU A 136 13.85 5.51 -9.21
C LEU A 136 13.55 6.12 -10.61
N GLN A 137 13.54 7.44 -10.77
CA GLN A 137 13.41 8.10 -12.07
C GLN A 137 14.65 7.86 -12.94
N ASN A 138 15.84 7.85 -12.34
CA ASN A 138 17.08 7.45 -13.00
C ASN A 138 17.03 5.98 -13.40
N TYR A 139 16.39 5.10 -12.62
CA TYR A 139 16.07 3.74 -13.08
C TYR A 139 15.19 3.75 -14.33
N GLU A 140 14.08 4.49 -14.35
CA GLU A 140 13.18 4.55 -15.52
C GLU A 140 13.88 5.10 -16.76
N ARG A 141 14.82 6.03 -16.60
CA ARG A 141 15.57 6.66 -17.69
C ARG A 141 16.79 5.85 -18.15
N ASP A 142 17.64 5.46 -17.21
CA ASP A 142 18.99 4.96 -17.46
C ASP A 142 19.13 3.45 -17.17
N GLY A 143 18.25 2.87 -16.36
CA GLY A 143 18.33 1.47 -15.95
C GLY A 143 18.27 0.49 -17.13
N ALA A 144 17.36 0.72 -18.08
CA ALA A 144 17.28 -0.08 -19.31
C ALA A 144 18.57 0.02 -20.15
N LYS A 145 19.19 1.20 -20.18
CA LYS A 145 20.45 1.42 -20.90
C LYS A 145 21.61 0.70 -20.22
N THR A 146 21.77 0.85 -18.91
CA THR A 146 22.83 0.17 -18.14
C THR A 146 22.69 -1.35 -18.21
N GLU A 147 21.46 -1.87 -18.16
CA GLU A 147 21.19 -3.30 -18.33
C GLU A 147 21.50 -3.77 -19.77
N GLN A 148 21.18 -2.98 -20.80
CA GLN A 148 21.56 -3.28 -22.19
C GLN A 148 23.08 -3.28 -22.38
N GLU A 149 23.78 -2.28 -21.84
CA GLU A 149 25.25 -2.20 -21.87
C GLU A 149 25.89 -3.44 -21.23
N LEU A 150 25.37 -3.86 -20.07
CA LEU A 150 25.81 -5.10 -19.42
C LEU A 150 25.53 -6.31 -20.33
N GLN A 151 24.33 -6.43 -20.93
CA GLN A 151 24.01 -7.56 -21.81
C GLN A 151 24.89 -7.62 -23.07
N GLU A 152 25.20 -6.47 -23.68
CA GLU A 152 26.07 -6.38 -24.85
C GLU A 152 27.48 -6.87 -24.50
N LEU A 153 28.05 -6.43 -23.38
CA LEU A 153 29.38 -6.86 -22.93
C LEU A 153 29.40 -8.33 -22.49
N LEU A 154 28.31 -8.82 -21.89
CA LEU A 154 28.16 -10.25 -21.58
C LEU A 154 28.02 -11.12 -22.84
N SER A 155 27.55 -10.58 -23.97
CA SER A 155 27.48 -11.32 -25.23
C SER A 155 28.86 -11.50 -25.88
N GLN A 156 29.78 -10.56 -25.64
CA GLN A 156 31.16 -10.60 -26.10
C GLN A 156 32.05 -11.54 -25.25
N LYS A 157 31.52 -12.13 -24.18
CA LYS A 157 32.28 -13.01 -23.28
C LYS A 157 32.88 -14.24 -23.96
N GLU A 158 32.31 -14.70 -25.08
CA GLU A 158 32.78 -15.89 -25.83
C GLU A 158 34.20 -15.69 -26.39
N GLU A 159 34.64 -14.44 -26.51
CA GLU A 159 36.00 -14.10 -26.93
C GLU A 159 37.02 -14.24 -25.80
N LEU A 160 36.58 -14.26 -24.53
CA LEU A 160 37.43 -14.31 -23.35
C LEU A 160 37.51 -15.74 -22.76
N PRO A 161 38.58 -16.08 -22.01
CA PRO A 161 38.67 -17.37 -21.32
C PRO A 161 37.49 -17.62 -20.37
N GLU A 162 37.06 -18.88 -20.20
CA GLU A 162 36.00 -19.21 -19.23
C GLU A 162 36.48 -19.22 -17.77
N GLU A 163 37.72 -19.64 -17.54
CA GLU A 163 38.33 -19.71 -16.20
C GLU A 163 38.70 -18.32 -15.68
N GLU A 164 38.46 -18.06 -14.40
CA GLU A 164 38.77 -16.78 -13.73
C GLU A 164 38.15 -15.54 -14.41
N ASN A 165 37.02 -15.71 -15.12
CA ASN A 165 36.35 -14.65 -15.88
C ASN A 165 35.08 -14.13 -15.17
N PRO A 166 35.10 -12.90 -14.62
CA PRO A 166 33.94 -12.27 -13.98
C PRO A 166 32.71 -12.14 -14.88
N LEU A 167 32.89 -11.90 -16.18
CA LEU A 167 31.78 -11.77 -17.13
C LEU A 167 31.06 -13.11 -17.33
N SER A 168 31.84 -14.19 -17.46
CA SER A 168 31.29 -15.54 -17.56
C SER A 168 30.53 -15.93 -16.30
N HIS A 169 31.02 -15.52 -15.12
CA HIS A 169 30.35 -15.78 -13.86
C HIS A 169 29.04 -14.99 -13.72
N VAL A 170 29.04 -13.67 -13.99
CA VAL A 170 27.81 -12.86 -13.93
C VAL A 170 26.79 -13.29 -14.96
N ALA A 171 27.19 -13.76 -16.15
CA ALA A 171 26.26 -14.34 -17.10
C ALA A 171 25.58 -15.62 -16.56
N LYS A 172 26.26 -16.41 -15.73
CA LYS A 172 25.65 -17.55 -15.01
C LYS A 172 24.70 -17.08 -13.92
N LEU A 173 25.06 -16.03 -13.17
CA LEU A 173 24.18 -15.46 -12.15
C LEU A 173 22.87 -14.94 -12.76
N LYS A 174 22.94 -14.19 -13.87
CA LYS A 174 21.74 -13.67 -14.55
C LYS A 174 20.80 -14.75 -15.09
N SER A 175 21.27 -15.99 -15.29
CA SER A 175 20.43 -17.11 -15.72
C SER A 175 19.79 -17.87 -14.56
N MET A 176 20.21 -17.60 -13.31
CA MET A 176 19.59 -18.15 -12.10
C MET A 176 18.36 -17.32 -11.72
N PRO A 177 17.30 -17.92 -11.14
CA PRO A 177 16.19 -17.16 -10.58
C PRO A 177 16.68 -16.20 -9.49
N LEU A 178 16.27 -14.92 -9.55
CA LEU A 178 16.81 -13.89 -8.67
C LEU A 178 16.53 -14.19 -7.20
N VAL A 179 15.34 -14.74 -6.90
CA VAL A 179 14.97 -15.16 -5.56
C VAL A 179 15.92 -16.21 -4.97
N ASP A 180 16.46 -17.11 -5.79
CA ASP A 180 17.39 -18.13 -5.31
C ASP A 180 18.78 -17.52 -5.02
N LEU A 181 19.12 -16.40 -5.66
CA LEU A 181 20.32 -15.63 -5.39
C LEU A 181 20.21 -14.75 -4.15
N ILE A 182 19.08 -14.09 -3.92
CA ILE A 182 18.94 -13.07 -2.86
C ILE A 182 18.47 -13.64 -1.52
N MET A 183 17.93 -14.85 -1.48
CA MET A 183 17.38 -15.42 -0.26
C MET A 183 18.50 -15.85 0.72
N PRO A 184 18.41 -15.47 2.01
CA PRO A 184 19.40 -15.87 3.02
C PRO A 184 19.50 -17.39 3.17
N LYS A 185 20.71 -17.91 3.43
CA LYS A 185 20.91 -19.34 3.67
C LYS A 185 20.09 -19.82 4.86
N GLY A 186 19.39 -20.94 4.65
CA GLY A 186 18.53 -21.55 5.66
C GLY A 186 17.13 -20.93 5.76
N ARG A 187 16.85 -19.83 5.06
CA ARG A 187 15.51 -19.24 5.01
C ARG A 187 14.67 -19.88 3.92
N VAL A 188 13.53 -20.44 4.30
CA VAL A 188 12.55 -21.00 3.36
C VAL A 188 11.64 -19.88 2.86
N MET A 189 11.59 -19.70 1.54
CA MET A 189 10.68 -18.75 0.91
C MET A 189 9.22 -19.28 0.97
N SER A 190 8.27 -18.39 1.18
CA SER A 190 6.85 -18.72 1.07
C SER A 190 6.50 -19.27 -0.33
N LYS A 191 5.63 -20.27 -0.35
CA LYS A 191 5.04 -20.86 -1.55
C LYS A 191 3.53 -20.59 -1.64
N LYS A 192 3.01 -19.69 -0.81
CA LYS A 192 1.59 -19.36 -0.82
C LYS A 192 1.22 -18.70 -2.15
N SER A 193 -0.02 -18.97 -2.57
CA SER A 193 -0.59 -18.45 -3.80
C SER A 193 -2.09 -18.26 -3.63
N ILE A 194 -2.63 -17.34 -4.42
CA ILE A 194 -4.03 -16.97 -4.43
C ILE A 194 -4.63 -17.13 -5.83
N THR A 195 -5.95 -17.27 -5.89
CA THR A 195 -6.69 -17.29 -7.15
C THR A 195 -7.06 -15.87 -7.55
N LEU A 196 -6.31 -15.27 -8.49
CA LEU A 196 -6.52 -13.87 -8.88
C LEU A 196 -7.96 -13.57 -9.30
N SER A 197 -8.65 -14.48 -10.01
CA SER A 197 -10.03 -14.25 -10.46
C SER A 197 -11.06 -14.08 -9.33
N GLU A 198 -10.72 -14.46 -8.09
CA GLU A 198 -11.59 -14.29 -6.91
C GLU A 198 -11.36 -12.96 -6.19
N MET A 199 -10.25 -12.28 -6.49
CA MET A 199 -9.86 -11.02 -5.86
C MET A 199 -10.77 -9.88 -6.30
N VAL A 200 -10.93 -8.90 -5.42
CA VAL A 200 -11.78 -7.71 -5.62
C VAL A 200 -11.35 -6.94 -6.86
N SER A 201 -10.04 -6.80 -7.08
CA SER A 201 -9.44 -6.10 -8.21
C SER A 201 -9.65 -6.80 -9.58
N HIS A 202 -9.95 -8.09 -9.60
CA HIS A 202 -10.06 -8.89 -10.83
C HIS A 202 -11.46 -9.41 -11.13
N ARG A 203 -12.29 -9.63 -10.10
CA ARG A 203 -13.64 -10.15 -10.28
C ARG A 203 -14.59 -9.10 -10.85
N LYS A 204 -15.77 -9.54 -11.31
CA LYS A 204 -16.88 -8.64 -11.58
C LYS A 204 -17.41 -8.10 -10.24
N ARG A 205 -17.28 -6.79 -10.04
CA ARG A 205 -17.69 -6.09 -8.82
C ARG A 205 -19.11 -5.55 -8.91
N ASN A 206 -19.78 -5.38 -7.77
CA ASN A 206 -20.89 -4.42 -7.71
C ASN A 206 -20.34 -3.01 -7.95
N GLN A 207 -21.17 -2.14 -8.51
CA GLN A 207 -20.80 -0.76 -8.81
C GLN A 207 -21.85 0.17 -8.23
N GLY A 208 -21.38 1.20 -7.55
CA GLY A 208 -22.22 2.32 -7.19
C GLY A 208 -22.62 3.16 -8.41
N TYR A 209 -23.45 4.16 -8.16
CA TYR A 209 -23.94 5.06 -9.20
C TYR A 209 -24.25 6.44 -8.61
N GLY A 210 -24.43 7.41 -9.51
CA GLY A 210 -24.58 8.82 -9.16
C GLY A 210 -23.25 9.52 -8.93
N ASP A 211 -23.31 10.85 -8.83
CA ASP A 211 -22.13 11.71 -8.69
C ASP A 211 -21.95 12.14 -7.23
N PHE A 212 -20.73 12.05 -6.71
CA PHE A 212 -20.33 12.52 -5.37
C PHE A 212 -19.21 13.57 -5.43
N SER A 213 -18.98 14.18 -6.60
CA SER A 213 -17.96 15.21 -6.78
C SER A 213 -18.18 16.46 -5.92
N ASP A 214 -19.42 16.72 -5.50
CA ASP A 214 -19.83 17.80 -4.59
C ASP A 214 -19.33 17.60 -3.15
N VAL A 215 -19.01 16.37 -2.77
CA VAL A 215 -18.57 16.00 -1.40
C VAL A 215 -17.22 15.27 -1.37
N ALA A 216 -16.59 15.04 -2.52
CA ALA A 216 -15.30 14.36 -2.64
C ALA A 216 -14.15 15.18 -2.04
N GLY A 217 -13.19 14.49 -1.42
CA GLY A 217 -11.97 15.11 -0.91
C GLY A 217 -11.00 15.45 -2.04
N SER A 218 -10.20 16.51 -1.90
CA SER A 218 -9.09 16.76 -2.81
C SER A 218 -7.88 15.91 -2.42
N GLY A 219 -7.50 14.96 -3.27
CA GLY A 219 -6.28 14.18 -3.08
C GLY A 219 -5.04 15.06 -3.09
N SER A 220 -4.19 14.95 -2.07
CA SER A 220 -2.90 15.66 -1.99
C SER A 220 -1.72 14.69 -2.03
N THR A 221 -0.52 15.19 -2.31
CA THR A 221 0.73 14.40 -2.20
C THR A 221 0.91 13.83 -0.79
N ILE A 222 0.47 14.58 0.24
CA ILE A 222 0.51 14.12 1.64
C ILE A 222 -0.42 12.92 1.83
N SER A 223 -1.62 12.95 1.23
CA SER A 223 -2.56 11.83 1.26
C SER A 223 -1.92 10.56 0.69
N LYS A 224 -1.13 10.69 -0.39
CA LYS A 224 -0.45 9.53 -1.02
C LYS A 224 0.59 8.92 -0.08
N LEU A 225 1.35 9.77 0.62
CA LEU A 225 2.33 9.33 1.61
C LEU A 225 1.67 8.66 2.81
N LEU A 226 0.57 9.22 3.31
CA LEU A 226 -0.19 8.65 4.42
C LEU A 226 -0.79 7.30 4.05
N PHE A 227 -1.32 7.17 2.84
CA PHE A 227 -1.80 5.89 2.34
C PHE A 227 -0.68 4.84 2.22
N GLY A 228 0.48 5.23 1.70
CA GLY A 228 1.66 4.35 1.68
C GLY A 228 2.10 3.92 3.08
N GLU A 229 2.11 4.83 4.06
CA GLU A 229 2.43 4.49 5.45
C GLU A 229 1.39 3.57 6.08
N TYR A 230 0.11 3.79 5.80
CA TYR A 230 -0.97 2.91 6.23
C TYR A 230 -0.76 1.49 5.72
N VAL A 231 -0.49 1.34 4.43
CA VAL A 231 -0.21 0.03 3.79
C VAL A 231 0.98 -0.64 4.46
N LEU A 232 2.07 0.10 4.68
CA LEU A 232 3.25 -0.44 5.35
C LEU A 232 2.99 -0.82 6.82
N GLU A 233 2.11 -0.14 7.55
CA GLU A 233 1.76 -0.46 8.95
C GLU A 233 0.86 -1.70 9.10
N HIS A 234 0.02 -2.01 8.11
CA HIS A 234 -1.02 -3.04 8.23
C HIS A 234 -0.70 -4.38 7.55
N PHE A 235 0.24 -4.41 6.60
CA PHE A 235 0.53 -5.58 5.78
C PHE A 235 1.97 -6.06 5.95
N LYS A 236 2.16 -7.38 5.84
CA LYS A 236 3.48 -8.01 5.99
C LYS A 236 4.33 -7.85 4.74
N MET A 237 5.64 -7.71 4.94
CA MET A 237 6.67 -7.73 3.89
C MET A 237 7.63 -8.90 4.07
N ALA A 238 8.37 -9.24 3.02
CA ALA A 238 9.34 -10.31 3.04
C ALA A 238 10.34 -10.17 4.20
N SER A 239 10.86 -8.98 4.50
CA SER A 239 11.84 -8.79 5.58
C SER A 239 11.30 -9.10 6.99
N ASP A 240 9.98 -9.13 7.20
CA ASP A 240 9.37 -9.30 8.54
C ASP A 240 9.55 -10.72 9.10
N SER A 241 9.69 -11.70 8.22
CA SER A 241 9.80 -13.12 8.60
C SER A 241 11.06 -13.48 9.42
N LEU A 242 11.93 -12.50 9.70
CA LEU A 242 13.09 -12.64 10.58
C LEU A 242 12.80 -12.23 12.04
N GLN A 243 11.79 -11.41 12.29
CA GLN A 243 11.51 -10.88 13.64
C GLN A 243 10.70 -11.86 14.52
N SER A 244 10.06 -12.86 13.91
CA SER A 244 9.24 -13.84 14.64
C SER A 244 10.03 -14.84 15.50
N GLY A 245 11.37 -14.78 15.52
CA GLY A 245 12.26 -15.65 16.30
C GLY A 245 12.77 -15.05 17.62
N ASN A 246 12.52 -13.77 17.91
CA ASN A 246 12.90 -13.15 19.17
C ASN A 246 11.76 -12.22 19.62
N GLY A 247 10.89 -12.74 20.48
CA GLY A 247 9.86 -11.94 21.15
C GLY A 247 10.51 -10.87 22.01
N ASN A 248 10.72 -9.69 21.41
CA ASN A 248 10.93 -8.46 22.14
C ASN A 248 10.57 -7.30 21.20
N TYR A 249 9.31 -6.88 21.23
CA TYR A 249 8.91 -5.57 20.73
C TYR A 249 9.53 -4.50 21.63
N ASN A 250 10.82 -4.24 21.45
CA ASN A 250 11.46 -3.05 21.98
C ASN A 250 11.08 -1.88 21.08
N SER A 251 9.96 -1.24 21.42
CA SER A 251 9.81 0.18 21.14
C SER A 251 10.76 0.94 22.08
N GLY A 252 11.84 1.51 21.55
CA GLY A 252 12.69 2.43 22.28
C GLY A 252 13.99 2.69 21.53
N ASP A 253 14.57 3.88 21.51
CA ASP A 253 14.21 5.22 22.00
C ASP A 253 15.28 6.16 21.44
N SER A 254 14.99 7.47 21.34
CA SER A 254 15.94 8.52 21.74
C SER A 254 15.26 9.89 21.71
N GLY A 255 14.94 10.44 22.89
CA GLY A 255 14.77 11.88 23.07
C GLY A 255 13.99 12.29 24.31
N GLY A 256 14.65 12.23 25.47
CA GLY A 256 14.07 12.54 26.79
C GLY A 256 13.53 13.96 26.98
N GLY A 257 12.51 14.07 27.84
CA GLY A 257 11.95 15.32 28.31
C GLY A 257 10.70 15.13 29.18
N ASP A 258 10.91 15.02 30.49
CA ASP A 258 10.04 15.36 31.64
C ASP A 258 8.50 15.19 31.51
N PHE A 259 7.95 14.18 32.20
CA PHE A 259 6.51 13.92 32.30
C PHE A 259 5.93 14.53 33.59
N VAL A 260 5.18 15.62 33.44
CA VAL A 260 4.19 16.07 34.44
C VAL A 260 2.85 15.41 34.15
N ARG A 261 2.32 14.69 35.15
CA ARG A 261 0.99 14.05 35.16
C ARG A 261 -0.12 15.05 34.81
N GLY A 262 -0.91 14.71 33.79
CA GLY A 262 -2.25 15.24 33.56
C GLY A 262 -3.19 14.09 33.23
N ASP A 263 -4.15 13.82 34.11
CA ASP A 263 -5.22 12.84 33.93
C ASP A 263 -6.14 13.25 32.76
N SER A 264 -6.29 12.40 31.76
CA SER A 264 -7.51 12.30 30.95
C SER A 264 -7.59 10.94 30.30
N ALA A 265 -8.60 10.17 30.70
CA ALA A 265 -8.92 8.85 30.18
C ALA A 265 -9.24 8.90 28.69
N ASN A 266 -8.32 8.39 27.87
CA ASN A 266 -8.64 7.80 26.58
C ASN A 266 -8.03 6.40 26.63
N GLU A 267 -8.88 5.40 26.80
CA GLU A 267 -8.44 4.01 26.78
C GLU A 267 -7.87 3.70 25.40
N ASP A 268 -6.63 3.23 25.43
CA ASP A 268 -5.78 2.93 24.28
C ASP A 268 -6.36 1.69 23.54
N PHE A 269 -7.27 1.93 22.60
CA PHE A 269 -7.92 0.89 21.78
C PHE A 269 -6.98 0.21 20.77
N SER A 270 -5.68 0.54 20.77
CA SER A 270 -4.73 0.05 19.78
C SER A 270 -3.93 -1.19 20.20
N ASN A 271 -4.02 -1.65 21.46
CA ASN A 271 -3.12 -2.70 21.95
C ASN A 271 -3.76 -3.75 22.88
N GLY A 272 -5.02 -4.09 22.61
CA GLY A 272 -5.72 -5.19 23.28
C GLY A 272 -5.39 -6.54 22.65
N ASN A 273 -4.29 -7.17 23.07
CA ASN A 273 -4.10 -8.62 23.14
C ASN A 273 -4.69 -9.44 21.95
N ARG A 274 -4.22 -9.20 20.72
CA ARG A 274 -4.57 -10.02 19.55
C ARG A 274 -3.64 -11.21 19.50
N GLY A 275 -4.12 -12.36 19.98
CA GLY A 275 -3.35 -13.60 20.03
C GLY A 275 -2.61 -13.87 18.73
N ASP A 276 -1.32 -14.23 18.87
CA ASP A 276 -0.43 -14.66 17.80
C ASP A 276 -1.13 -15.66 16.87
N MET A 277 -1.63 -15.18 15.74
CA MET A 277 -1.92 -15.98 14.55
C MET A 277 -0.84 -15.74 13.49
N ALA A 278 0.42 -15.75 13.93
CA ALA A 278 1.57 -15.81 13.03
C ALA A 278 1.41 -17.04 12.10
N GLY A 279 1.17 -16.79 10.80
CA GLY A 279 1.01 -17.82 9.76
C GLY A 279 -0.39 -17.94 9.13
N VAL A 280 -1.42 -17.34 9.72
CA VAL A 280 -2.80 -17.38 9.20
C VAL A 280 -3.02 -16.18 8.27
N GLY A 281 -2.97 -16.40 6.96
CA GLY A 281 -3.12 -15.37 5.93
C GLY A 281 -2.93 -15.96 4.53
N SER A 282 -3.57 -15.36 3.52
CA SER A 282 -3.54 -15.86 2.13
C SER A 282 -2.16 -15.78 1.49
N LEU A 283 -1.37 -14.78 1.87
CA LEU A 283 -0.01 -14.51 1.42
C LEU A 283 0.86 -14.13 2.63
N ASP A 284 2.16 -14.44 2.57
CA ASP A 284 3.14 -13.96 3.56
C ASP A 284 3.81 -12.66 3.11
N TYR A 285 3.82 -12.37 1.80
CA TYR A 285 4.43 -11.18 1.18
C TYR A 285 3.32 -10.25 0.63
N GLU A 286 2.43 -9.81 1.54
CA GLU A 286 1.24 -9.02 1.21
C GLU A 286 1.60 -7.66 0.61
N LEU A 287 2.67 -7.01 1.09
CA LEU A 287 3.15 -5.74 0.55
C LEU A 287 3.68 -5.86 -0.87
N GLU A 288 4.39 -6.93 -1.17
CA GLU A 288 4.88 -7.24 -2.51
C GLU A 288 3.72 -7.55 -3.45
N TYR A 289 2.67 -8.23 -2.98
CA TYR A 289 1.41 -8.37 -3.74
C TYR A 289 0.76 -7.02 -4.02
N ILE A 290 0.65 -6.14 -3.01
CA ILE A 290 0.05 -4.81 -3.20
C ILE A 290 0.83 -4.02 -4.27
N LEU A 291 2.16 -4.14 -4.29
CA LEU A 291 3.01 -3.52 -5.30
C LEU A 291 2.84 -4.13 -6.70
N GLU A 292 2.78 -5.46 -6.84
CA GLU A 292 2.93 -6.12 -8.15
C GLU A 292 1.71 -6.92 -8.63
N GLY A 293 0.90 -7.49 -7.74
CA GLY A 293 -0.38 -8.11 -8.07
C GLY A 293 -0.28 -9.49 -8.73
N HIS A 294 0.84 -10.21 -8.57
CA HIS A 294 0.98 -11.58 -9.04
C HIS A 294 0.29 -12.59 -8.11
N ALA A 295 0.00 -13.78 -8.62
CA ALA A 295 -0.78 -14.79 -7.91
C ALA A 295 -0.01 -15.44 -6.75
N SER A 296 1.33 -15.44 -6.77
CA SER A 296 2.15 -16.14 -5.79
C SER A 296 3.13 -15.24 -5.06
N ASP A 297 3.43 -15.58 -3.80
CA ASP A 297 4.46 -14.88 -3.01
C ASP A 297 5.81 -14.85 -3.73
N ARG A 298 6.19 -15.96 -4.39
CA ARG A 298 7.45 -16.06 -5.16
C ARG A 298 7.51 -15.01 -6.28
N GLU A 299 6.48 -14.94 -7.12
CA GLU A 299 6.45 -14.01 -8.25
C GLU A 299 6.41 -12.55 -7.78
N ASN A 300 5.63 -12.24 -6.75
CA ASN A 300 5.59 -10.89 -6.18
C ASN A 300 6.95 -10.45 -5.64
N LEU A 301 7.60 -11.30 -4.84
CA LEU A 301 8.93 -11.00 -4.31
C LEU A 301 9.98 -10.89 -5.43
N GLU A 302 9.94 -11.78 -6.42
CA GLU A 302 10.89 -11.76 -7.55
C GLU A 302 10.76 -10.48 -8.37
N THR A 303 9.53 -10.02 -8.64
CA THR A 303 9.29 -8.75 -9.36
C THR A 303 9.74 -7.54 -8.54
N VAL A 304 9.43 -7.49 -7.24
CA VAL A 304 9.89 -6.39 -6.36
C VAL A 304 11.42 -6.39 -6.25
N ALA A 305 12.03 -7.55 -6.04
CA ALA A 305 13.49 -7.68 -5.96
C ALA A 305 14.17 -7.25 -7.27
N SER A 306 13.59 -7.58 -8.42
CA SER A 306 14.12 -7.15 -9.73
C SER A 306 14.12 -5.63 -9.89
N LYS A 307 13.07 -4.94 -9.39
CA LYS A 307 13.03 -3.47 -9.38
C LYS A 307 14.07 -2.88 -8.43
N LEU A 308 14.18 -3.44 -7.23
CA LEU A 308 15.20 -3.00 -6.27
C LEU A 308 16.61 -3.22 -6.81
N LEU A 309 16.85 -4.32 -7.53
CA LEU A 309 18.13 -4.60 -8.17
C LEU A 309 18.54 -3.47 -9.10
N MET A 310 17.61 -2.99 -9.92
CA MET A 310 17.89 -1.90 -10.86
C MET A 310 18.04 -0.54 -10.16
N VAL A 311 17.22 -0.28 -9.15
CA VAL A 311 17.33 0.92 -8.29
C VAL A 311 18.70 0.98 -7.57
N ARG A 312 19.31 -0.17 -7.28
CA ARG A 312 20.65 -0.27 -6.67
C ARG A 312 21.77 -0.30 -7.70
N PHE A 313 21.59 -1.01 -8.80
CA PHE A 313 22.62 -1.24 -9.81
C PHE A 313 23.10 0.06 -10.47
N VAL A 314 22.19 0.99 -10.81
CA VAL A 314 22.56 2.25 -11.47
C VAL A 314 23.44 3.13 -10.56
N PRO A 315 23.07 3.43 -9.30
CA PRO A 315 23.95 4.15 -8.38
C PRO A 315 25.26 3.42 -8.06
N ASP A 316 25.25 2.10 -7.92
CA ASP A 316 26.45 1.32 -7.61
C ASP A 316 27.44 1.35 -8.78
N TYR A 317 26.94 1.29 -10.02
CA TYR A 317 27.75 1.47 -11.22
C TYR A 317 28.27 2.91 -11.37
N ALA A 318 27.44 3.91 -11.07
CA ALA A 318 27.90 5.30 -11.07
C ALA A 318 29.04 5.52 -10.05
N TYR A 319 28.93 4.90 -8.87
CA TYR A 319 29.96 4.98 -7.83
C TYR A 319 31.25 4.23 -8.24
N ILE A 320 31.18 2.99 -8.73
CA ILE A 320 32.37 2.21 -9.09
C ILE A 320 33.19 2.91 -10.20
N GLN A 321 32.53 3.69 -11.06
CA GLN A 321 33.18 4.50 -12.08
C GLN A 321 34.00 5.67 -11.51
N THR A 322 33.85 6.01 -10.23
CA THR A 322 34.62 7.06 -9.57
C THR A 322 35.76 6.52 -8.71
N ASP A 323 35.84 5.21 -8.51
CA ASP A 323 36.80 4.56 -7.62
C ASP A 323 38.07 4.14 -8.38
N PRO A 324 39.23 4.77 -8.15
CA PRO A 324 40.45 4.48 -8.88
C PRO A 324 41.04 3.10 -8.54
N GLU A 325 40.82 2.58 -7.33
CA GLU A 325 41.36 1.29 -6.90
C GLU A 325 40.60 0.16 -7.60
N LYS A 326 39.26 0.23 -7.60
CA LYS A 326 38.41 -0.76 -8.29
C LYS A 326 38.61 -0.73 -9.80
N LYS A 327 38.83 0.45 -10.39
CA LYS A 327 39.21 0.57 -11.81
C LYS A 327 40.51 -0.12 -12.13
N ALA A 328 41.56 0.12 -11.33
CA ALA A 328 42.85 -0.54 -11.53
C ALA A 328 42.75 -2.07 -11.36
N GLU A 329 41.93 -2.56 -10.42
CA GLU A 329 41.68 -3.98 -10.23
C GLU A 329 40.94 -4.61 -11.43
N ALA A 330 39.91 -3.95 -11.94
CA ALA A 330 39.18 -4.39 -13.13
C ALA A 330 40.06 -4.39 -14.39
N GLU A 331 40.90 -3.36 -14.57
CA GLU A 331 41.88 -3.28 -15.67
C GLU A 331 42.92 -4.39 -15.58
N ALA A 332 43.43 -4.71 -14.38
CA ALA A 332 44.39 -5.79 -14.20
C ALA A 332 43.77 -7.17 -14.51
N ALA A 333 42.53 -7.41 -14.07
CA ALA A 333 41.79 -8.63 -14.40
C ALA A 333 41.53 -8.73 -15.92
N ALA A 334 41.07 -7.65 -16.55
CA ALA A 334 40.85 -7.58 -17.99
C ALA A 334 42.13 -7.85 -18.79
N LEU A 335 43.24 -7.22 -18.41
CA LEU A 335 44.53 -7.40 -19.07
C LEU A 335 44.98 -8.85 -18.99
N THR A 336 44.77 -9.51 -17.84
CA THR A 336 45.10 -10.92 -17.66
C THR A 336 44.30 -11.79 -18.62
N LEU A 337 42.99 -11.59 -18.72
CA LEU A 337 42.11 -12.34 -19.63
C LEU A 337 42.47 -12.10 -21.12
N CYS A 338 42.67 -10.84 -21.50
CA CYS A 338 42.98 -10.44 -22.88
C CYS A 338 44.38 -10.88 -23.34
N THR A 339 45.34 -10.97 -22.41
CA THR A 339 46.70 -11.46 -22.72
C THR A 339 46.69 -12.95 -23.04
N VAL A 340 45.88 -13.76 -22.35
CA VAL A 340 45.78 -15.22 -22.58
C VAL A 340 45.33 -15.54 -24.00
N ILE A 341 44.40 -14.75 -24.54
CA ILE A 341 43.85 -14.92 -25.89
C ILE A 341 44.61 -14.15 -26.98
N GLY A 342 45.63 -13.35 -26.60
CA GLY A 342 46.43 -12.58 -27.53
C GLY A 342 45.72 -11.37 -28.16
N LEU A 343 44.68 -10.83 -27.50
CA LEU A 343 43.88 -9.70 -27.97
C LEU A 343 43.90 -8.55 -26.96
N PRO A 344 45.05 -7.88 -26.73
CA PRO A 344 45.17 -6.79 -25.76
C PRO A 344 44.32 -5.57 -26.10
N GLU A 345 43.89 -5.42 -27.37
CA GLU A 345 43.01 -4.35 -27.84
C GLU A 345 41.63 -4.38 -27.18
N LEU A 346 41.20 -5.53 -26.66
CA LEU A 346 39.91 -5.70 -25.96
C LEU A 346 39.96 -5.30 -24.47
N THR A 347 41.14 -4.97 -23.94
CA THR A 347 41.34 -4.76 -22.48
C THR A 347 40.43 -3.67 -21.91
N GLU A 348 40.27 -2.55 -22.62
CA GLU A 348 39.42 -1.44 -22.16
C GLU A 348 37.95 -1.84 -22.07
N GLY A 349 37.43 -2.52 -23.11
CA GLY A 349 36.05 -3.03 -23.13
C GLY A 349 35.82 -4.11 -22.07
N ALA A 350 36.77 -5.03 -21.91
CA ALA A 350 36.70 -6.07 -20.89
C ALA A 350 36.74 -5.50 -19.46
N ALA A 351 37.58 -4.48 -19.20
CA ALA A 351 37.63 -3.79 -17.92
C ALA A 351 36.28 -3.12 -17.60
N GLN A 352 35.68 -2.46 -18.59
CA GLN A 352 34.37 -1.84 -18.45
C GLN A 352 33.27 -2.87 -18.17
N GLY A 353 33.31 -4.02 -18.85
CA GLY A 353 32.41 -5.14 -18.57
C GLY A 353 32.57 -5.65 -17.14
N ILE A 354 33.81 -5.77 -16.65
CA ILE A 354 34.08 -6.25 -15.29
C ILE A 354 33.53 -5.27 -14.26
N LEU A 355 33.64 -3.96 -14.46
CA LEU A 355 33.04 -2.95 -13.58
C LEU A 355 31.51 -3.05 -13.53
N LEU A 356 30.85 -3.22 -14.68
CA LEU A 356 29.39 -3.45 -14.76
C LEU A 356 29.00 -4.75 -14.05
N ALA A 357 29.72 -5.84 -14.30
CA ALA A 357 29.51 -7.13 -13.66
C ALA A 357 29.66 -7.05 -12.13
N TRP A 358 30.65 -6.28 -11.67
CA TRP A 358 30.91 -6.08 -10.24
C TRP A 358 29.83 -5.24 -9.56
N ALA A 359 29.40 -4.13 -10.18
CA ALA A 359 28.27 -3.35 -9.67
C ALA A 359 26.95 -4.15 -9.66
N TYR A 360 26.74 -5.06 -10.63
CA TYR A 360 25.58 -5.96 -10.63
C TYR A 360 25.62 -6.94 -9.45
N GLY A 361 26.78 -7.53 -9.15
CA GLY A 361 26.96 -8.40 -7.99
C GLY A 361 26.78 -7.66 -6.66
N GLU A 362 27.25 -6.42 -6.57
CA GLU A 362 27.07 -5.56 -5.40
C GLU A 362 25.57 -5.28 -5.15
N ALA A 363 24.81 -5.00 -6.20
CA ALA A 363 23.36 -4.82 -6.10
C ALA A 363 22.63 -6.10 -5.62
N ILE A 364 23.10 -7.30 -5.99
CA ILE A 364 22.57 -8.56 -5.43
C ILE A 364 22.83 -8.64 -3.91
N MET A 365 24.04 -8.26 -3.46
CA MET A 365 24.40 -8.24 -2.05
C MET A 365 23.59 -7.23 -1.24
N ASP A 366 23.21 -6.11 -1.87
CA ASP A 366 22.31 -5.14 -1.25
C ASP A 366 20.93 -5.71 -1.01
N ILE A 367 20.33 -6.38 -2.00
CA ILE A 367 19.00 -7.00 -1.80
C ILE A 367 19.07 -8.09 -0.73
N ARG A 368 20.14 -8.90 -0.69
CA ARG A 368 20.37 -9.88 0.39
C ARG A 368 20.38 -9.20 1.76
N THR A 369 21.09 -8.07 1.86
CA THR A 369 21.16 -7.27 3.09
C THR A 369 19.77 -6.79 3.50
N LEU A 370 19.01 -6.21 2.56
CA LEU A 370 17.67 -5.69 2.82
C LEU A 370 16.68 -6.78 3.24
N ILE A 371 16.65 -7.92 2.52
CA ILE A 371 15.77 -9.05 2.86
C ILE A 371 16.16 -9.68 4.20
N SER A 372 17.43 -9.57 4.60
CA SER A 372 17.95 -9.99 5.91
C SER A 372 17.64 -9.01 7.04
N GLY A 373 16.91 -7.91 6.77
CA GLY A 373 16.57 -6.89 7.77
C GLY A 373 17.67 -5.84 7.98
N GLY A 374 18.76 -5.91 7.23
CA GLY A 374 19.82 -4.90 7.24
C GLY A 374 19.42 -3.63 6.49
N LYS A 375 20.32 -2.64 6.53
CA LYS A 375 20.16 -1.35 5.86
C LYS A 375 21.15 -1.19 4.71
N VAL A 376 20.73 -0.46 3.68
CA VAL A 376 21.55 -0.12 2.51
C VAL A 376 21.34 1.36 2.18
N PRO A 377 22.40 2.17 2.00
CA PRO A 377 22.27 3.56 1.58
C PRO A 377 21.89 3.68 0.09
N LEU A 378 21.17 4.74 -0.28
CA LEU A 378 20.81 5.01 -1.69
C LEU A 378 22.03 5.30 -2.57
N VAL A 379 23.01 6.03 -2.04
CA VAL A 379 24.27 6.35 -2.72
C VAL A 379 25.40 5.84 -1.85
N LYS A 380 26.26 4.99 -2.43
CA LYS A 380 27.38 4.39 -1.72
C LYS A 380 28.63 5.26 -1.74
N ASN A 381 29.47 5.05 -0.74
CA ASN A 381 30.87 5.43 -0.72
C ASN A 381 31.77 4.20 -0.50
N ALA A 382 33.09 4.40 -0.36
CA ALA A 382 34.07 3.32 -0.21
C ALA A 382 33.88 2.47 1.04
N GLU A 383 33.34 3.03 2.13
CA GLU A 383 33.06 2.32 3.37
C GLU A 383 31.80 1.43 3.28
N ASP A 384 30.88 1.78 2.37
CA ASP A 384 29.61 1.08 2.18
C ASP A 384 29.70 -0.13 1.24
N TRP A 385 30.73 -0.15 0.39
CA TRP A 385 30.94 -1.19 -0.63
C TRP A 385 31.41 -2.49 0.01
N LYS A 386 30.72 -3.61 -0.29
CA LYS A 386 30.97 -4.89 0.40
C LYS A 386 31.70 -5.92 -0.47
N LEU A 387 31.28 -6.08 -1.72
CA LEU A 387 31.73 -7.18 -2.56
C LEU A 387 33.12 -6.93 -3.10
N SER A 388 34.07 -7.83 -2.83
CA SER A 388 35.35 -7.85 -3.56
C SER A 388 35.21 -8.52 -4.93
N LEU A 389 36.13 -8.27 -5.87
CA LEU A 389 36.09 -8.93 -7.18
C LEU A 389 36.23 -10.46 -7.06
N SER A 390 37.03 -10.95 -6.12
CA SER A 390 37.10 -12.39 -5.81
C SER A 390 35.80 -12.92 -5.19
N GLY A 391 35.13 -12.12 -4.35
CA GLY A 391 33.82 -12.44 -3.80
C GLY A 391 32.75 -12.57 -4.88
N LEU A 392 32.79 -11.72 -5.92
CA LEU A 392 31.91 -11.82 -7.08
C LEU A 392 31.99 -13.21 -7.72
N MET A 393 33.20 -13.75 -7.90
CA MET A 393 33.42 -15.08 -8.48
C MET A 393 32.91 -16.23 -7.60
N GLN A 394 32.65 -15.99 -6.32
CA GLN A 394 32.10 -16.98 -5.38
C GLN A 394 30.58 -16.85 -5.21
N LEU A 395 30.01 -15.72 -5.60
CA LEU A 395 28.59 -15.41 -5.47
C LEU A 395 27.73 -16.50 -6.14
N GLY A 396 26.70 -16.99 -5.46
CA GLY A 396 25.77 -18.01 -6.00
C GLY A 396 26.36 -19.42 -6.14
N SER A 397 27.60 -19.67 -5.68
CA SER A 397 28.22 -21.00 -5.73
C SER A 397 27.85 -21.87 -4.50
N ALA A 398 27.90 -23.20 -4.66
CA ALA A 398 27.56 -24.14 -3.57
C ALA A 398 28.46 -24.00 -2.32
N GLY A 399 29.68 -23.47 -2.49
CA GLY A 399 30.66 -23.22 -1.43
C GLY A 399 30.64 -21.80 -0.86
N GLU A 400 29.69 -20.96 -1.26
CA GLU A 400 29.58 -19.56 -0.84
C GLU A 400 29.51 -19.45 0.71
N ASN A 401 30.53 -18.89 1.36
CA ASN A 401 30.48 -18.64 2.80
C ASN A 401 29.70 -17.34 3.07
N VAL A 402 28.37 -17.44 3.11
CA VAL A 402 27.45 -16.31 3.38
C VAL A 402 27.74 -15.62 4.72
N ALA A 403 28.41 -16.31 5.64
CA ALA A 403 28.81 -15.75 6.94
C ALA A 403 29.99 -14.76 6.90
N ALA A 404 30.74 -14.67 5.79
CA ALA A 404 31.92 -13.81 5.70
C ALA A 404 31.61 -12.39 5.20
N ASP A 405 30.48 -12.18 4.52
CA ASP A 405 30.18 -10.92 3.80
C ASP A 405 28.82 -10.28 4.17
N SER A 406 28.06 -10.84 5.12
CA SER A 406 26.93 -10.14 5.75
C SER A 406 27.43 -9.05 6.72
N GLY A 407 28.55 -8.41 6.39
CA GLY A 407 29.34 -7.52 7.21
C GLY A 407 28.49 -6.40 7.79
N LYS A 408 28.55 -6.32 9.13
CA LYS A 408 28.06 -5.31 10.08
C LYS A 408 26.70 -4.71 9.75
N ASP A 409 25.79 -4.72 10.73
CA ASP A 409 24.66 -3.79 10.72
C ASP A 409 25.19 -2.39 10.41
N MET A 410 24.89 -1.89 9.20
CA MET A 410 25.24 -0.54 8.84
C MET A 410 24.37 0.37 9.71
N GLU A 411 24.98 1.20 10.55
CA GLU A 411 24.23 2.14 11.39
C GLU A 411 23.42 3.12 10.51
N SER A 412 23.94 3.45 9.32
CA SER A 412 23.37 4.32 8.29
C SER A 412 22.73 3.54 7.14
N GLY A 413 21.78 4.18 6.43
CA GLY A 413 21.09 3.61 5.26
C GLY A 413 19.58 3.44 5.46
N LEU A 414 18.91 2.95 4.41
CA LEU A 414 17.47 2.68 4.38
C LEU A 414 17.23 1.18 4.56
N ALA A 415 16.22 0.79 5.35
CA ALA A 415 15.81 -0.61 5.46
C ALA A 415 14.86 -0.97 4.32
N TYR A 416 14.54 -2.26 4.19
CA TYR A 416 13.63 -2.76 3.15
C TYR A 416 12.28 -2.00 3.13
N ARG A 417 11.75 -1.68 4.33
CA ARG A 417 10.54 -0.89 4.51
C ARG A 417 10.58 0.46 3.78
N GLU A 418 11.68 1.20 3.90
CA GLU A 418 11.82 2.51 3.23
C GLU A 418 11.91 2.35 1.72
N TYR A 419 12.55 1.30 1.22
CA TYR A 419 12.56 0.97 -0.21
C TYR A 419 11.17 0.64 -0.76
N LEU A 420 10.37 -0.15 -0.03
CA LEU A 420 8.98 -0.40 -0.39
C LEU A 420 8.14 0.88 -0.33
N ARG A 421 8.40 1.80 0.62
CA ARG A 421 7.73 3.10 0.67
C ARG A 421 7.96 3.91 -0.61
N MET A 422 9.19 3.94 -1.13
CA MET A 422 9.52 4.61 -2.39
C MET A 422 8.77 3.98 -3.57
N LEU A 423 8.74 2.65 -3.66
CA LEU A 423 8.00 1.95 -4.72
C LEU A 423 6.48 2.20 -4.66
N LEU A 424 5.90 2.21 -3.45
CA LEU A 424 4.47 2.52 -3.24
C LEU A 424 4.15 3.95 -3.70
N PHE A 425 5.06 4.89 -3.45
CA PHE A 425 4.88 6.28 -3.85
C PHE A 425 4.85 6.47 -5.36
N LEU A 426 5.51 5.62 -6.15
CA LEU A 426 5.48 5.70 -7.62
C LEU A 426 4.30 4.97 -8.26
N LYS A 427 3.73 3.98 -7.57
CA LYS A 427 2.57 3.23 -8.08
C LYS A 427 1.32 4.10 -8.16
N SER A 428 0.38 3.68 -9.02
CA SER A 428 -0.92 4.32 -9.15
C SER A 428 -1.74 4.10 -7.88
N GLN A 429 -2.49 5.12 -7.44
CA GLN A 429 -3.34 5.00 -6.26
C GLN A 429 -4.45 3.97 -6.48
N ASP A 430 -5.03 3.94 -7.68
CA ASP A 430 -6.08 2.99 -8.04
C ASP A 430 -5.60 1.53 -7.92
N GLU A 431 -4.39 1.24 -8.40
CA GLU A 431 -3.81 -0.11 -8.32
C GLU A 431 -3.51 -0.51 -6.89
N VAL A 432 -2.81 0.34 -6.14
CA VAL A 432 -2.45 0.04 -4.73
C VAL A 432 -3.71 -0.02 -3.88
N GLY A 433 -4.67 0.87 -4.08
CA GLY A 433 -5.96 0.91 -3.39
C GLY A 433 -6.76 -0.37 -3.59
N MET A 434 -6.96 -0.78 -4.85
CA MET A 434 -7.70 -2.02 -5.16
C MET A 434 -7.01 -3.27 -4.64
N ARG A 435 -5.68 -3.37 -4.74
CA ARG A 435 -4.93 -4.52 -4.21
C ARG A 435 -4.85 -4.54 -2.68
N THR A 436 -4.88 -3.36 -2.05
CA THR A 436 -5.04 -3.26 -0.60
C THR A 436 -6.40 -3.81 -0.19
N LEU A 437 -7.47 -3.46 -0.89
CA LEU A 437 -8.81 -4.03 -0.64
C LEU A 437 -8.87 -5.54 -0.88
N ASP A 438 -8.10 -6.10 -1.83
CA ASP A 438 -7.97 -7.56 -1.96
C ASP A 438 -7.45 -8.19 -0.67
N MET A 439 -6.36 -7.64 -0.12
CA MET A 439 -5.74 -8.16 1.10
C MET A 439 -6.59 -7.92 2.35
N VAL A 440 -7.28 -6.78 2.44
CA VAL A 440 -8.28 -6.53 3.50
C VAL A 440 -9.38 -7.60 3.45
N GLU A 441 -9.98 -7.85 2.28
CA GLU A 441 -11.04 -8.84 2.15
C GLU A 441 -10.56 -10.26 2.50
N GLN A 442 -9.39 -10.67 1.99
CA GLN A 442 -8.81 -11.98 2.30
C GLN A 442 -8.52 -12.14 3.79
N ASN A 443 -7.94 -11.11 4.42
CA ASN A 443 -7.60 -11.16 5.83
C ASN A 443 -8.83 -11.18 6.74
N LEU A 444 -9.88 -10.40 6.43
CA LEU A 444 -11.14 -10.47 7.16
C LEU A 444 -11.77 -11.87 7.07
N LYS A 445 -11.76 -12.49 5.88
CA LYS A 445 -12.27 -13.86 5.69
C LYS A 445 -11.46 -14.90 6.46
N ILE A 446 -10.14 -14.88 6.32
CA ILE A 446 -9.26 -15.95 6.79
C ILE A 446 -8.93 -15.79 8.28
N ARG A 447 -8.57 -14.58 8.72
CA ARG A 447 -8.10 -14.32 10.09
C ARG A 447 -9.26 -14.06 11.06
N TYR A 448 -10.37 -13.53 10.58
CA TYR A 448 -11.50 -13.11 11.40
C TYR A 448 -12.81 -13.87 11.11
N GLY A 449 -12.77 -14.87 10.23
CA GLY A 449 -13.92 -15.74 9.94
C GLY A 449 -15.06 -15.07 9.16
N GLN A 450 -14.84 -13.86 8.64
CA GLN A 450 -15.84 -13.07 7.93
C GLN A 450 -16.04 -13.57 6.49
N THR A 451 -16.39 -14.84 6.32
CA THR A 451 -16.44 -15.54 5.01
C THR A 451 -17.40 -14.91 3.99
N PHE A 452 -18.44 -14.24 4.48
CA PHE A 452 -19.40 -13.49 3.68
C PHE A 452 -18.85 -12.16 3.14
N PHE A 453 -17.81 -11.60 3.77
CA PHE A 453 -17.36 -10.23 3.52
C PHE A 453 -17.01 -10.01 2.04
N ARG A 454 -17.49 -8.89 1.49
CA ARG A 454 -17.21 -8.45 0.12
C ARG A 454 -16.92 -6.95 0.15
N ALA A 455 -15.71 -6.54 -0.21
CA ALA A 455 -15.33 -5.13 -0.21
C ALA A 455 -16.16 -4.31 -1.21
N ASP A 456 -16.58 -4.91 -2.31
CA ASP A 456 -17.52 -4.34 -3.28
C ASP A 456 -18.99 -4.44 -2.86
N ALA A 457 -19.30 -4.84 -1.63
CA ALA A 457 -20.62 -4.67 -1.02
C ALA A 457 -20.60 -3.65 0.13
N CYS A 458 -19.44 -3.05 0.40
CA CYS A 458 -19.24 -2.11 1.49
C CYS A 458 -19.57 -0.69 1.03
N ILE A 459 -20.66 -0.13 1.56
CA ILE A 459 -21.18 1.19 1.23
C ILE A 459 -20.47 2.25 2.07
N SER A 460 -19.90 3.24 1.40
CA SER A 460 -19.26 4.40 2.03
C SER A 460 -20.17 5.62 2.08
N ARG A 461 -20.95 5.85 1.02
CA ARG A 461 -21.87 7.00 0.90
C ARG A 461 -23.17 6.58 0.23
N VAL A 462 -24.27 7.23 0.59
CA VAL A 462 -25.57 7.03 -0.05
C VAL A 462 -26.42 8.29 0.05
N GLU A 463 -27.27 8.52 -0.93
CA GLU A 463 -28.37 9.46 -0.86
C GLU A 463 -29.68 8.76 -1.21
N PHE A 464 -30.66 8.94 -0.33
CA PHE A 464 -32.02 8.48 -0.54
C PHE A 464 -32.92 9.65 -0.90
N HIS A 465 -33.80 9.47 -1.86
CA HIS A 465 -34.95 10.33 -2.08
C HIS A 465 -36.19 9.67 -1.49
N SER A 466 -36.77 10.31 -0.48
CA SER A 466 -37.92 9.79 0.26
C SER A 466 -39.19 10.52 -0.12
N THR A 467 -40.23 9.76 -0.45
CA THR A 467 -41.57 10.28 -0.76
C THR A 467 -42.58 9.78 0.26
N CYS A 468 -43.38 10.67 0.84
CA CYS A 468 -44.42 10.29 1.78
C CYS A 468 -45.71 11.08 1.57
N ASN A 469 -46.84 10.44 1.87
CA ASN A 469 -48.16 11.08 1.80
C ASN A 469 -48.51 11.68 3.16
N LEU A 470 -48.72 12.99 3.19
CA LEU A 470 -49.15 13.73 4.37
C LEU A 470 -50.67 13.86 4.38
N ARG A 471 -51.21 14.44 5.46
CA ARG A 471 -52.66 14.68 5.56
C ARG A 471 -53.15 15.50 4.36
N ARG A 472 -54.40 15.24 3.95
CA ARG A 472 -55.07 15.90 2.82
C ARG A 472 -54.44 15.64 1.44
N GLY A 473 -53.68 14.54 1.30
CA GLY A 473 -53.14 14.10 0.00
C GLY A 473 -51.93 14.91 -0.46
N ILE A 474 -51.28 15.64 0.46
CA ILE A 474 -50.05 16.38 0.15
C ILE A 474 -48.92 15.36 0.04
N MET A 475 -48.39 15.18 -1.17
CA MET A 475 -47.15 14.45 -1.39
C MET A 475 -45.98 15.32 -0.95
N TYR A 476 -45.06 14.71 -0.20
CA TYR A 476 -43.88 15.38 0.29
C TYR A 476 -42.64 14.54 0.02
N ASP A 477 -41.75 15.13 -0.77
CA ASP A 477 -40.46 14.59 -1.18
C ASP A 477 -39.30 15.33 -0.49
N PHE A 478 -38.25 14.59 -0.13
CA PHE A 478 -37.02 15.16 0.41
C PHE A 478 -35.83 14.20 0.26
N PRO A 479 -34.60 14.71 0.05
CA PRO A 479 -33.39 13.90 0.08
C PRO A 479 -32.90 13.66 1.51
N THR A 480 -32.16 12.57 1.71
CA THR A 480 -31.36 12.29 2.93
C THR A 480 -30.04 11.66 2.51
N TYR A 481 -28.93 12.35 2.83
CA TYR A 481 -27.58 11.91 2.51
C TYR A 481 -26.86 11.42 3.78
N PHE A 482 -26.04 10.38 3.62
CA PHE A 482 -25.07 9.96 4.61
C PHE A 482 -23.77 9.54 3.92
N GLY A 483 -22.64 9.86 4.54
CA GLY A 483 -21.33 9.35 4.13
C GLY A 483 -20.38 9.29 5.32
N TYR A 484 -19.57 8.23 5.38
CA TYR A 484 -18.42 8.23 6.27
C TYR A 484 -17.38 9.23 5.75
N ASN A 485 -16.73 9.93 6.68
CA ASN A 485 -15.72 10.96 6.41
C ASN A 485 -14.38 10.58 7.03
#